data_AF-A0A935I3R8-F1
#
_entry.id   AF-A0A935I3R8-F1
#
_cell.length_a   1.000
_cell.length_b   1.000
_cell.length_c   1.000
_cell.angle_alpha   90.00
_cell.angle_beta   90.00
_cell.angle_gamma   90.00
#
_symmetry.space_group_name_H-M   'P 1'
#
loop_
_entity.id
_entity.type
_entity.pdbx_description
1 polymer ?
#
loop_
_entity_poly.entity_id
_entity_poly.type
_entity_poly.pdbx_seq_one_letter_code
_entity_poly.pdbx_strand_id
1 'polypeptide(L)' 'METPTSTDPNDYEVLIRRRGESDYASYCPQLARMIKGQAHEEVEEAMKKIVLDHIATLQQSTPAS' A
#
# COMPACT_ATOMS: atom_id res chain seq x y z
N MET A 1 -0.60 -1.37 17.20
CA MET A 1 -1.09 -0.66 16.01
C MET A 1 -2.14 -1.55 15.41
N GLU A 2 -3.38 -1.10 15.33
CA GLU A 2 -4.48 -1.88 14.75
C GLU A 2 -4.34 -1.85 13.23
N THR A 3 -4.44 -3.02 12.60
CA THR A 3 -4.41 -3.12 11.14
C THR A 3 -5.72 -2.53 10.60
N PRO A 4 -5.67 -1.61 9.62
CA PRO A 4 -6.88 -0.99 9.07
C PRO A 4 -7.80 -2.05 8.46
N THR A 5 -9.11 -1.87 8.66
CA THR A 5 -10.15 -2.77 8.14
C THR A 5 -10.97 -2.14 7.02
N SER A 6 -10.58 -0.94 6.53
CA SER A 6 -11.28 -0.31 5.42
C SER A 6 -11.11 -1.12 4.14
N THR A 7 -12.19 -1.27 3.39
CA THR A 7 -12.18 -1.86 2.05
C THR A 7 -12.18 -0.82 0.94
N ASP A 8 -12.19 0.48 1.26
CA ASP A 8 -12.06 1.56 0.28
C ASP A 8 -10.56 1.79 -0.01
N PRO A 9 -10.09 1.62 -1.26
CA PRO A 9 -8.69 1.88 -1.60
C PRO A 9 -8.26 3.32 -1.36
N ASN A 10 -9.18 4.30 -1.36
CA ASN A 10 -8.85 5.71 -1.12
C ASN A 10 -8.51 6.02 0.34
N ASP A 11 -8.82 5.11 1.27
CA ASP A 11 -8.44 5.25 2.69
C ASP A 11 -6.96 4.92 2.95
N TYR A 12 -6.25 4.41 1.93
CA TYR A 12 -4.86 4.02 2.01
C TYR A 12 -3.98 5.03 1.25
N GLU A 13 -3.06 5.66 1.98
CA GLU A 13 -2.12 6.59 1.36
C GLU A 13 -0.94 5.85 0.75
N VAL A 14 -0.52 6.32 -0.43
CA VAL A 14 0.70 5.87 -1.11
C VAL A 14 1.66 7.06 -1.20
N LEU A 15 2.57 7.15 -0.24
CA LEU A 15 3.54 8.24 -0.14
C LEU A 15 4.84 7.86 -0.81
N ILE A 16 5.18 8.53 -1.92
CA ILE A 16 6.41 8.25 -2.66
C ILE A 16 7.46 9.31 -2.36
N ARG A 17 8.67 8.86 -2.02
CA ARG A 17 9.84 9.69 -1.81
C ARG A 17 10.96 9.28 -2.76
N ARG A 18 11.47 10.25 -3.52
CA ARG A 18 12.73 10.13 -4.27
C ARG A 18 13.91 10.57 -3.40
N ARG A 19 14.98 9.78 -3.33
CA ARG A 19 16.20 10.07 -2.56
C ARG A 19 17.45 10.26 -3.43
N GLY A 20 17.38 9.81 -4.69
CA GLY A 20 18.44 9.96 -5.69
C GLY A 20 17.88 9.75 -7.09
N GLU A 21 18.74 9.59 -8.10
CA GLU A 21 18.25 9.42 -9.48
C GLU A 21 17.39 8.16 -9.66
N SER A 22 17.84 7.03 -9.11
CA SER A 22 17.18 5.72 -9.14
C SER A 22 16.97 5.15 -7.73
N ASP A 23 16.66 6.01 -6.76
CA ASP A 23 16.33 5.60 -5.38
C ASP A 23 14.96 6.16 -5.02
N TYR A 24 13.96 5.30 -5.08
CA TYR A 24 12.57 5.59 -4.74
C TYR A 24 12.13 4.72 -3.58
N ALA A 25 11.29 5.29 -2.72
CA ALA A 25 10.61 4.54 -1.67
C ALA A 25 9.13 4.91 -1.67
N SER A 26 8.27 3.91 -1.50
CA SER A 26 6.84 4.08 -1.27
C SER A 26 6.51 3.67 0.16
N TYR A 27 5.65 4.43 0.83
CA TYR A 27 5.23 4.19 2.21
C TYR A 27 3.72 4.31 2.35
N CYS A 28 3.09 3.31 2.95
CA CYS A 28 1.70 3.34 3.37
C CYS A 28 1.65 3.36 4.90
N PRO A 29 1.29 4.50 5.53
CA PRO A 29 1.25 4.64 6.98
C PRO A 29 0.20 3.74 7.64
N GLN A 30 -0.95 3.56 6.99
CA GLN A 30 -2.06 2.74 7.47
C GLN A 30 -1.64 1.27 7.61
N LEU A 31 -0.86 0.75 6.67
CA LEU A 31 -0.34 -0.62 6.68
C LEU A 31 1.04 -0.74 7.34
N ALA A 32 1.60 0.38 7.83
CA ALA A 32 2.99 0.48 8.32
C ALA A 32 4.01 -0.18 7.36
N ARG A 33 3.78 -0.04 6.05
CA ARG A 33 4.53 -0.78 5.01
C ARG A 33 5.37 0.16 4.18
N MET A 34 6.63 -0.19 3.96
CA MET A 34 7.57 0.53 3.10
C MET A 34 8.12 -0.40 2.03
N ILE A 35 8.18 0.10 0.80
CA ILE A 35 8.83 -0.54 -0.35
C ILE A 35 9.92 0.40 -0.85
N LYS A 36 11.03 -0.16 -1.35
CA LYS A 36 12.08 0.58 -2.04
C LYS A 36 12.23 0.02 -3.44
N GLY A 37 12.59 0.87 -4.40
CA GLY A 37 12.74 0.51 -5.80
C GLY A 37 13.57 1.55 -6.54
N GLN A 38 13.74 1.33 -7.84
CA GLN A 38 14.62 2.16 -8.68
C GLN A 38 13.83 3.15 -9.54
N ALA A 39 12.54 2.92 -9.74
CA ALA A 39 11.66 3.79 -10.48
C ALA A 39 10.45 4.24 -9.64
N HIS A 40 9.88 5.39 -10.02
CA HIS A 40 8.67 5.93 -9.41
C HIS A 40 7.48 4.97 -9.58
N GLU A 41 7.19 4.60 -10.82
CA GLU A 41 6.06 3.74 -11.19
C GLU A 41 6.17 2.35 -10.55
N GLU A 42 7.38 1.80 -10.46
CA GLU A 42 7.66 0.52 -9.80
C GLU A 42 7.17 0.52 -8.34
N VAL A 43 7.59 1.53 -7.55
CA VAL A 43 7.23 1.58 -6.13
C VAL A 43 5.78 1.98 -5.90
N GLU A 44 5.19 2.73 -6.84
CA GLU A 44 3.78 3.11 -6.82
C GLU A 44 2.89 1.88 -7.03
N GLU A 45 3.07 1.17 -8.15
CA GLU A 45 2.29 0.00 -8.52
C GLU A 45 2.47 -1.13 -7.51
N ALA A 46 3.68 -1.32 -6.99
CA ALA A 46 3.94 -2.30 -5.94
C ALA A 46 3.14 -2.00 -4.65
N MET A 47 3.05 -0.72 -4.23
CA MET A 47 2.29 -0.37 -3.03
C MET A 47 0.78 -0.46 -3.27
N LYS A 48 0.29 -0.01 -4.43
CA LYS A 48 -1.11 -0.18 -4.82
C LYS A 48 -1.51 -1.65 -4.77
N LYS A 49 -0.66 -2.55 -5.27
CA LYS A 49 -0.92 -3.98 -5.20
C LYS A 49 -1.05 -4.48 -3.77
N ILE A 50 -0.16 -4.07 -2.85
CA ILE A 50 -0.25 -4.46 -1.43
C ILE A 50 -1.57 -4.00 -0.81
N VAL A 51 -2.01 -2.77 -1.10
CA VAL A 51 -3.28 -2.24 -0.62
C VAL A 51 -4.46 -3.07 -1.14
N LEU A 52 -4.48 -3.36 -2.44
CA LEU A 52 -5.54 -4.17 -3.05
C LEU A 52 -5.58 -5.61 -2.52
N ASP A 53 -4.42 -6.24 -2.33
CA ASP A 53 -4.31 -7.58 -1.75
C ASP A 53 -4.83 -7.59 -0.29
N HIS A 54 -4.55 -6.54 0.48
CA HIS A 54 -5.07 -6.38 1.84
C HIS A 54 -6.60 -6.24 1.85
N ILE A 55 -7.15 -5.38 1.01
CA ILE A 55 -8.60 -5.21 0.85
C ILE A 55 -9.28 -6.52 0.44
N ALA A 56 -8.71 -7.25 -0.52
CA ALA A 56 -9.23 -8.55 -0.93
C ALA A 56 -9.26 -9.56 0.24
N THR A 57 -8.22 -9.54 1.08
CA THR A 57 -8.16 -10.40 2.29
C THR A 57 -9.26 -10.04 3.30
N LEU A 58 -9.54 -8.74 3.49
CA LEU A 58 -10.63 -8.27 4.34
C LEU A 58 -12.01 -8.69 3.83
N GLN A 59 -12.22 -8.60 2.51
CA GLN A 59 -13.47 -9.00 1.86
C GLN A 59 -13.72 -10.51 1.97
N GLN A 60 -12.66 -11.33 1.90
CA GLN A 60 -12.76 -12.79 2.09
C GLN A 60 -12.99 -13.18 3.56
N SER A 61 -12.49 -12.36 4.50
CA SER A 61 -12.59 -12.63 5.94
C SER A 61 -13.90 -12.11 6.55
N THR A 62 -14.68 -11.31 5.81
CA THR A 62 -16.00 -10.82 6.23
C THR A 62 -17.07 -11.70 5.59
N PRO A 63 -17.61 -12.73 6.29
CA PRO A 63 -18.75 -13.45 5.76
C PRO A 63 -19.93 -12.48 5.66
N ALA A 64 -20.49 -12.36 4.47
CA ALA A 64 -21.78 -11.71 4.27
C ALA A 64 -22.78 -12.36 5.24
N SER A 65 -23.26 -11.59 6.22
CA SER A 65 -24.39 -11.97 7.08
C SER A 65 -25.70 -11.75 6.34
#